data_AF-S8ELC9-F1
#
_entry.id   AF-S8ELC9-F1
#
_cell.length_a   1.000
_cell.length_b   1.000
_cell.length_c   1.000
_cell.angle_alpha   90.00
_cell.angle_beta   90.00
_cell.angle_gamma   90.00
#
_symmetry.space_group_name_H-M   'P 1'
#
loop_
_entity.id
_entity.type
_entity.pdbx_description
1 polymer ?
#
loop_
_entity_poly.entity_id
_entity_poly.type
_entity_poly.pdbx_seq_one_letter_code
_entity_poly.pdbx_strand_id
1 'polypeptide(L)'
;MNRDVARVDVRIAGLFLDRLANRVREQTGEARVSRQDCLTAYVATVLNQCGAGPIDTVTNAASYRNVVAPFVNPDVAVNSIYIVRTELERGAEELLSIASAIRRSIEKWTEPSLIAEYISVASQMMLDAVARCSSLRNRAHCR
;
A
#
# COMPACT_ATOMS: atom_id res chain seq x y z
N MET A 1 -10.19 18.37 -12.64
CA MET A 1 -9.60 18.65 -11.32
C MET A 1 -10.78 18.92 -10.38
N ASN A 2 -10.94 18.15 -9.32
CA ASN A 2 -12.07 18.27 -8.39
C ASN A 2 -11.91 19.59 -7.60
N ARG A 3 -12.93 20.47 -7.60
CA ARG A 3 -12.80 21.84 -7.08
C ARG A 3 -12.77 21.92 -5.55
N ASP A 4 -13.11 20.84 -4.87
CA ASP A 4 -13.18 20.77 -3.40
C ASP A 4 -11.97 20.08 -2.76
N VAL A 5 -10.90 19.85 -3.52
CA VAL A 5 -9.68 19.18 -3.05
C VAL A 5 -8.50 20.13 -3.10
N ALA A 6 -7.95 20.45 -1.93
CA ALA A 6 -6.70 21.20 -1.80
C ALA A 6 -5.52 20.23 -1.62
N ARG A 7 -4.42 20.51 -2.30
CA ARG A 7 -3.15 19.81 -2.05
C ARG A 7 -2.44 20.48 -0.87
N VAL A 8 -2.04 19.66 0.10
CA VAL A 8 -1.27 20.11 1.26
C VAL A 8 0.01 19.28 1.34
N ASP A 9 1.16 19.94 1.46
CA ASP A 9 2.44 19.28 1.69
C ASP A 9 2.81 19.42 3.18
N VAL A 10 2.97 18.29 3.87
CA VAL A 10 3.27 18.23 5.31
C VAL A 10 4.67 17.69 5.52
N ARG A 11 5.43 18.33 6.43
CA ARG A 11 6.76 17.87 6.84
C ARG A 11 6.70 17.29 8.24
N ILE A 12 7.19 16.06 8.38
CA ILE A 12 7.29 15.36 9.67
C ILE A 12 8.76 15.08 9.94
N ALA A 13 9.22 15.41 11.14
CA ALA A 13 10.60 15.22 11.54
C ALA A 13 10.97 13.73 11.61
N GLY A 14 12.12 13.34 11.06
CA GLY A 14 12.59 11.95 11.10
C GLY A 14 12.74 11.41 12.53
N LEU A 15 13.26 12.23 13.45
CA LEU A 15 13.40 11.89 14.87
C LEU A 15 12.06 11.58 15.55
N PHE A 16 10.98 12.22 15.12
CA PHE A 16 9.65 11.91 15.63
C PHE A 16 9.21 10.50 15.18
N LEU A 17 9.40 10.17 13.90
CA LEU A 17 9.09 8.85 13.37
C LEU A 17 9.98 7.75 13.98
N ASP A 18 11.23 8.05 14.32
CA ASP A 18 12.11 7.12 15.04
C ASP A 18 11.59 6.78 16.42
N ARG A 19 11.24 7.81 17.20
CA ARG A 19 10.66 7.62 18.54
C ARG A 19 9.36 6.85 18.47
N LEU A 20 8.54 7.15 17.48
CA LEU A 20 7.28 6.45 17.24
C LEU A 20 7.53 4.97 16.93
N ALA A 21 8.42 4.66 16.00
CA ALA A 21 8.77 3.28 15.66
C ALA A 21 9.34 2.50 16.85
N ASN A 22 10.22 3.11 17.64
CA ASN A 22 10.73 2.49 18.86
C ASN A 22 9.60 2.18 19.84
N ARG A 23 8.69 3.13 20.06
CA ARG A 23 7.53 2.92 20.93
C ARG A 23 6.62 1.80 20.42
N VAL A 24 6.35 1.71 19.11
CA VAL A 24 5.57 0.59 18.56
C VAL A 24 6.28 -0.73 18.88
N ARG A 25 7.58 -0.84 18.55
CA ARG A 25 8.36 -2.06 18.81
C ARG A 25 8.34 -2.49 20.27
N GLU A 26 8.54 -1.54 21.19
CA GLU A 26 8.56 -1.79 22.64
C GLU A 26 7.19 -2.22 23.18
N GLN A 27 6.10 -1.63 22.68
CA GLN A 27 4.76 -1.85 23.23
C GLN A 27 4.00 -3.01 22.58
N THR A 28 4.26 -3.31 21.30
CA THR A 28 3.54 -4.35 20.55
C THR A 28 4.38 -5.59 20.26
N GLY A 29 5.70 -5.52 20.44
CA GLY A 29 6.63 -6.60 20.08
C GLY A 29 6.93 -6.68 18.57
N GLU A 30 6.36 -5.77 17.76
CA GLU A 30 6.54 -5.75 16.30
C GLU A 30 7.91 -5.19 15.90
N ALA A 31 8.96 -6.00 16.05
CA ALA A 31 10.36 -5.59 15.91
C ALA A 31 10.70 -4.93 14.56
N ARG A 32 9.99 -5.30 13.48
CA ARG A 32 10.30 -4.87 12.11
C ARG A 32 9.54 -3.63 11.65
N VAL A 33 8.70 -3.03 12.50
CA VAL A 33 8.00 -1.77 12.19
C VAL A 33 9.00 -0.72 11.70
N SER A 34 8.65 -0.02 10.62
CA SER A 34 9.46 1.00 9.98
C SER A 34 8.90 2.41 10.18
N ARG A 35 9.71 3.43 9.88
CA ARG A 35 9.26 4.82 9.83
C ARG A 35 8.08 5.02 8.87
N GLN A 36 8.05 4.28 7.76
CA GLN A 36 6.97 4.38 6.78
C GLN A 36 5.65 3.85 7.36
N ASP A 37 5.67 2.72 8.06
CA ASP A 37 4.46 2.18 8.70
C ASP A 37 3.92 3.16 9.74
N CYS A 38 4.82 3.74 10.55
CA CYS A 38 4.47 4.75 11.54
C CYS A 38 3.94 6.05 10.92
N LEU A 39 4.51 6.49 9.80
CA LEU A 39 4.05 7.65 9.07
C LEU A 39 2.64 7.41 8.50
N THR A 40 2.43 6.28 7.83
CA THR A 40 1.11 5.92 7.29
C THR A 40 0.07 5.80 8.40
N ALA A 41 0.43 5.17 9.52
CA ALA A 41 -0.44 5.06 10.69
C ALA A 41 -0.76 6.43 11.29
N TYR A 42 0.23 7.32 11.43
CA TYR A 42 0.01 8.68 11.90
C TYR A 42 -0.96 9.45 11.02
N VAL A 43 -0.78 9.37 9.69
CA VAL A 43 -1.70 10.01 8.73
C VAL A 43 -3.11 9.43 8.86
N ALA A 44 -3.26 8.10 8.94
CA ALA A 44 -4.57 7.47 9.12
C ALA A 44 -5.23 7.91 10.43
N THR A 45 -4.49 7.94 11.54
CA THR A 45 -4.99 8.43 12.84
C THR A 45 -5.46 9.89 12.75
N VAL A 46 -4.66 10.78 12.17
CA VAL A 46 -5.03 12.20 12.02
C VAL A 46 -6.26 12.35 11.13
N LEU A 47 -6.34 11.63 10.01
CA LEU A 47 -7.51 11.66 9.13
C LEU A 47 -8.76 11.12 9.83
N ASN A 48 -8.64 10.06 10.64
CA ASN A 48 -9.73 9.54 11.46
C ASN A 48 -10.22 10.58 12.47
N GLN A 49 -9.32 11.38 13.04
CA GLN A 49 -9.66 12.46 13.98
C GLN A 49 -10.28 13.69 13.29
N CYS A 50 -9.91 13.98 12.05
CA CYS A 50 -10.37 15.15 11.31
C CYS A 50 -11.60 14.89 10.41
N GLY A 51 -11.93 13.62 10.14
CA GLY A 51 -12.80 13.21 9.04
C GLY A 51 -14.24 12.85 9.39
N ALA A 52 -14.99 12.50 8.35
CA ALA A 52 -16.43 12.16 8.36
C ALA A 52 -16.73 10.66 8.63
N GLY A 53 -15.74 9.86 9.02
CA GLY A 53 -15.90 8.43 9.31
C GLY A 53 -14.56 7.68 9.43
N PRO A 54 -14.55 6.48 10.01
CA PRO A 54 -13.33 5.71 10.26
C PRO A 54 -12.76 5.15 8.95
N ILE A 55 -11.45 5.32 8.74
CA ILE A 55 -10.68 4.60 7.72
C ILE A 55 -10.62 3.13 8.11
N ASP A 56 -11.11 2.27 7.24
CA ASP A 56 -11.17 0.82 7.39
C ASP A 56 -10.12 0.08 6.55
N THR A 57 -9.57 0.73 5.52
CA THR A 57 -8.57 0.14 4.64
C THR A 57 -7.42 1.10 4.35
N VAL A 58 -6.19 0.58 4.44
CA VAL A 58 -4.97 1.27 4.00
C VAL A 58 -4.31 0.45 2.89
N THR A 59 -3.93 1.12 1.80
CA THR A 59 -3.19 0.50 0.71
C THR A 59 -1.77 1.07 0.64
N ASN A 60 -0.77 0.20 0.61
CA ASN A 60 0.64 0.57 0.49
C ASN A 60 1.22 -0.01 -0.81
N ALA A 61 1.95 0.80 -1.56
CA ALA A 61 2.78 0.30 -2.65
C ALA A 61 4.05 -0.32 -2.06
N ALA A 62 4.28 -1.60 -2.32
CA ALA A 62 5.45 -2.34 -1.88
C ALA A 62 6.26 -2.85 -3.07
N SER A 63 7.57 -3.01 -2.90
CA SER A 63 8.43 -3.59 -3.92
C SER A 63 8.71 -5.07 -3.63
N TYR A 64 8.68 -5.89 -4.67
CA TYR A 64 9.05 -7.31 -4.58
C TYR A 64 10.44 -7.61 -5.18
N ARG A 65 11.26 -6.59 -5.51
CA ARG A 65 12.60 -6.79 -6.11
C ARG A 65 13.53 -7.66 -5.27
N ASN A 66 13.38 -7.61 -3.95
CA ASN A 66 14.24 -8.32 -3.01
C ASN A 66 13.61 -9.62 -2.50
N VAL A 67 12.48 -10.05 -3.06
CA VAL A 67 11.83 -11.31 -2.69
C VAL A 67 12.53 -12.45 -3.42
N VAL A 68 12.91 -13.48 -2.67
CA VAL A 68 13.51 -14.69 -3.23
C VAL A 68 12.40 -15.54 -3.84
N ALA A 69 12.20 -15.44 -5.16
CA ALA A 69 11.23 -16.23 -5.88
C ALA A 69 11.63 -16.45 -7.35
N PRO A 70 11.21 -17.54 -8.01
CA PRO A 70 11.65 -17.87 -9.38
C PRO A 70 11.26 -16.85 -10.46
N PHE A 71 10.19 -16.09 -10.22
CA PHE A 71 9.69 -15.06 -11.14
C PHE A 71 10.35 -13.69 -10.93
N VAL A 72 11.18 -13.53 -9.89
CA VAL A 72 11.89 -12.29 -9.61
C VAL A 72 13.23 -12.32 -10.33
N ASN A 73 13.38 -11.42 -11.30
CA ASN A 73 14.65 -11.22 -11.98
C ASN A 73 15.18 -9.82 -11.62
N PRO A 74 16.37 -9.73 -10.98
CA PRO A 74 16.96 -8.46 -10.54
C PRO A 74 17.29 -7.50 -11.70
N ASP A 75 17.50 -8.03 -12.91
CA ASP A 75 17.88 -7.25 -14.10
C ASP A 75 16.67 -6.75 -14.90
N VAL A 76 15.46 -6.98 -14.41
CA VAL A 76 14.23 -6.51 -15.06
C VAL A 76 13.93 -5.08 -14.65
N ALA A 77 14.05 -4.15 -15.61
CA ALA A 77 13.72 -2.73 -15.48
C ALA A 77 12.21 -2.43 -15.35
N VAL A 78 11.36 -3.45 -15.22
CA VAL A 78 9.90 -3.32 -15.09
C VAL A 78 9.53 -2.81 -13.71
N ASN A 79 8.32 -2.24 -13.60
CA ASN A 79 7.72 -1.77 -12.36
C ASN A 79 7.46 -2.95 -11.38
N SER A 80 8.46 -3.31 -10.58
CA SER A 80 8.38 -4.38 -9.57
C SER A 80 7.70 -3.89 -8.28
N ILE A 81 6.46 -3.40 -8.43
CA ILE A 81 5.62 -2.87 -7.36
C ILE A 81 4.28 -3.62 -7.35
N TYR A 82 3.74 -3.82 -6.16
CA TYR A 82 2.41 -4.37 -5.94
C TYR A 82 1.72 -3.61 -4.80
N ILE A 83 0.39 -3.65 -4.75
CA ILE A 83 -0.40 -2.94 -3.76
C ILE A 83 -0.77 -3.90 -2.62
N VAL A 84 -0.19 -3.64 -1.45
CA VAL A 84 -0.52 -4.34 -0.20
C VAL A 84 -1.76 -3.69 0.39
N ARG A 85 -2.81 -4.49 0.59
CA ARG A 85 -4.04 -4.08 1.26
C ARG A 85 -3.98 -4.47 2.74
N THR A 86 -4.20 -3.50 3.62
CA THR A 86 -4.31 -3.70 5.07
C THR A 86 -5.73 -3.35 5.50
N GLU A 87 -6.47 -4.34 5.99
CA GLU A 87 -7.73 -4.09 6.69
C GLU A 87 -7.42 -3.61 8.11
N LEU A 88 -8.03 -2.51 8.49
CA LEU A 88 -7.98 -1.99 9.86
C LEU A 88 -9.25 -2.42 10.60
N GLU A 89 -9.12 -2.64 11.89
CA GLU A 89 -10.31 -2.79 12.74
C GLU A 89 -11.15 -1.52 12.65
N ARG A 90 -12.47 -1.68 12.56
CA ARG A 90 -13.37 -0.54 12.42
C ARG A 90 -13.24 0.36 13.66
N GLY A 91 -12.92 1.63 13.44
CA GLY A 91 -12.66 2.56 14.55
C GLY A 91 -11.29 2.39 15.19
N ALA A 92 -10.32 1.79 14.47
CA ALA A 92 -8.93 1.84 14.85
C ALA A 92 -8.47 3.32 14.90
N GLU A 93 -8.45 3.88 16.09
CA GLU A 93 -7.90 5.21 16.36
C GLU A 93 -6.45 5.13 16.84
N GLU A 94 -6.09 3.99 17.43
CA GLU A 94 -4.79 3.82 18.06
C GLU A 94 -3.70 3.57 17.02
N LEU A 95 -2.82 4.56 16.90
CA LEU A 95 -1.69 4.57 15.97
C LEU A 95 -0.85 3.30 16.06
N LEU A 96 -0.57 2.80 17.27
CA LEU A 96 0.27 1.61 17.47
C LEU A 96 -0.35 0.36 16.85
N SER A 97 -1.67 0.23 16.98
CA SER A 97 -2.42 -0.89 16.42
C SER A 97 -2.44 -0.81 14.89
N ILE A 98 -2.67 0.39 14.33
CA ILE A 98 -2.64 0.63 12.88
C ILE A 98 -1.24 0.34 12.30
N ALA A 99 -0.18 0.85 12.93
CA ALA A 99 1.20 0.62 12.48
C ALA A 99 1.56 -0.87 12.49
N SER A 100 1.15 -1.58 13.54
CA SER A 100 1.35 -3.03 13.67
C SER A 100 0.57 -3.80 12.60
N ALA A 101 -0.69 -3.43 12.35
CA ALA A 101 -1.51 -4.04 11.30
C ALA A 101 -0.89 -3.84 9.90
N ILE A 102 -0.42 -2.63 9.59
CA ILE A 102 0.27 -2.32 8.33
C ILE A 102 1.52 -3.19 8.19
N ARG A 103 2.38 -3.25 9.23
CA ARG A 103 3.61 -4.04 9.23
C ARG A 103 3.32 -5.52 8.99
N ARG A 104 2.39 -6.11 9.74
CA ARG A 104 1.98 -7.51 9.59
C ARG A 104 1.45 -7.80 8.19
N SER A 105 0.65 -6.88 7.63
CA SER A 105 0.14 -7.02 6.27
C SER A 105 1.28 -7.04 5.26
N ILE A 106 2.19 -6.05 5.30
CA ILE A 106 3.35 -6.00 4.39
C ILE A 106 4.16 -7.29 4.49
N GLU A 107 4.43 -7.78 5.70
CA GLU A 107 5.19 -9.01 5.89
C GLU A 107 4.49 -10.24 5.32
N LYS A 108 3.20 -10.42 5.61
CA LYS A 108 2.39 -11.48 5.00
C LYS A 108 2.48 -11.43 3.49
N TRP A 109 2.30 -10.25 2.93
CA TRP A 109 2.30 -10.01 1.48
C TRP A 109 3.67 -10.19 0.81
N THR A 110 4.76 -10.34 1.58
CA THR A 110 6.06 -10.74 1.03
C THR A 110 6.14 -12.23 0.66
N GLU A 111 5.12 -13.02 0.99
CA GLU A 111 5.03 -14.42 0.56
C GLU A 111 5.02 -14.55 -0.97
N PRO A 112 5.95 -15.33 -1.55
CA PRO A 112 6.06 -15.48 -3.01
C PRO A 112 4.76 -15.91 -3.71
N SER A 113 3.95 -16.75 -3.06
CA SER A 113 2.65 -17.21 -3.57
C SER A 113 1.66 -16.07 -3.74
N LEU A 114 1.52 -15.21 -2.73
CA LEU A 114 0.61 -14.06 -2.77
C LEU A 114 1.03 -13.05 -3.84
N ILE A 115 2.34 -12.83 -3.98
CA ILE A 115 2.88 -11.96 -5.03
C ILE A 115 2.58 -12.54 -6.42
N ALA A 116 2.80 -13.85 -6.62
CA ALA A 116 2.52 -14.51 -7.89
C ALA A 116 1.03 -14.43 -8.26
N GLU A 117 0.14 -14.64 -7.28
CA GLU A 117 -1.31 -14.50 -7.47
C GLU A 117 -1.68 -13.06 -7.86
N TYR A 118 -1.17 -12.07 -7.14
CA TYR A 118 -1.40 -10.66 -7.44
C TYR A 118 -0.94 -10.29 -8.86
N ILE A 119 0.28 -10.69 -9.24
CA ILE A 119 0.84 -10.42 -10.57
C ILE A 119 0.00 -11.10 -11.65
N SER A 120 -0.47 -12.32 -11.41
CA SER A 120 -1.33 -13.06 -12.34
C SER A 120 -2.64 -12.30 -12.61
N VAL A 121 -3.34 -11.90 -11.54
CA VAL A 121 -4.60 -11.15 -11.65
C VAL A 121 -4.37 -9.78 -12.32
N ALA A 122 -3.35 -9.04 -11.89
CA ALA A 122 -3.01 -7.75 -12.48
C ALA A 122 -2.67 -7.88 -13.99
N SER A 123 -1.93 -8.92 -14.37
CA SER A 123 -1.59 -9.20 -15.77
C SER A 123 -2.83 -9.53 -16.60
N GLN A 124 -3.73 -10.36 -16.07
CA GLN A 124 -5.00 -10.66 -16.74
C GLN A 124 -5.84 -9.40 -16.95
N MET A 125 -5.98 -8.55 -15.93
CA MET A 125 -6.72 -7.28 -16.03
C MET A 125 -6.11 -6.33 -17.07
N MET A 126 -4.77 -6.27 -17.15
CA MET A 126 -4.08 -5.49 -18.18
C MET A 126 -4.34 -6.05 -19.59
N LEU A 127 -4.27 -7.37 -19.78
CA LEU A 127 -4.57 -8.02 -21.06
C LEU A 127 -6.02 -7.76 -21.49
N ASP A 128 -6.97 -7.88 -20.57
CA ASP A 128 -8.39 -7.61 -20.82
C ASP A 128 -8.63 -6.16 -21.21
N ALA A 129 -7.96 -5.21 -20.55
CA ALA A 129 -8.05 -3.79 -20.89
C ALA A 129 -7.51 -3.51 -22.30
N VAL A 130 -6.39 -4.13 -22.68
CA VAL A 130 -5.82 -4.02 -24.03
C VAL A 130 -6.77 -4.60 -25.08
N ALA A 131 -7.34 -5.79 -24.83
CA ALA A 131 -8.30 -6.43 -25.73
C ALA A 131 -9.58 -5.59 -25.91
N ARG A 132 -10.06 -4.93 -24.85
CA ARG A 132 -11.20 -4.02 -24.94
C ARG A 132 -10.85 -2.77 -25.76
N CYS A 133 -9.69 -2.18 -25.55
CA CYS A 133 -9.24 -1.01 -26.32
C CYS A 133 -9.08 -1.30 -27.82
N SER A 134 -8.52 -2.45 -28.20
CA SER A 134 -8.39 -2.84 -29.60
C SER A 134 -9.76 -3.08 -30.26
N SER A 135 -10.72 -3.64 -29.53
CA SER A 135 -12.11 -3.83 -30.01
C SER A 135 -12.84 -2.49 -30.22
N LEU A 136 -12.59 -1.48 -29.37
CA LEU A 136 -13.15 -0.14 -29.51
C LEU A 136 -12.50 0.63 -30.66
N ARG A 137 -11.19 0.48 -30.86
CA ARG A 137 -10.46 1.10 -31.98
C ARG A 137 -10.93 0.58 -33.34
N ASN A 138 -11.19 -0.73 -33.45
CA ASN A 138 -11.75 -1.33 -34.67
C ASN A 138 -13.20 -0.88 -34.94
N ARG A 139 -13.99 -0.58 -33.90
CA ARG A 139 -15.33 0.01 -34.06
C ARG A 139 -15.32 1.49 -34.45
N ALA A 140 -14.27 2.23 -34.10
CA ALA A 140 -14.10 3.64 -34.45
C ALA A 140 -13.63 3.86 -35.90
N HIS A 141 -13.15 2.83 -36.60
CA HIS A 141 -12.80 2.87 -38.03
C HIS A 141 -13.90 2.35 -38.96
N CYS A 142 -15.04 1.90 -38.43
CA CYS A 142 -16.20 1.45 -39.22
C CYS A 142 -17.39 2.44 -39.17
N ARG A 143 -17.14 3.74 -38.95
CA ARG A 143 -18.16 4.78 -39.06
C ARG A 143 -17.72 5.89 -39.99
#